data_AF-A0A2M6XSG0-F1
#
_entry.id   AF-A0A2M6XSG0-F1
#
_cell.length_a   1.000
_cell.length_b   1.000
_cell.length_c   1.000
_cell.angle_alpha   90.00
_cell.angle_beta   90.00
_cell.angle_gamma   90.00
#
_symmetry.space_group_name_H-M   'P 1'
#
loop_
_entity.id
_entity.type
_entity.pdbx_description
1 polymer ?
#
loop_
_entity_poly.entity_id
_entity_poly.type
_entity_poly.pdbx_seq_one_letter_code
_entity_poly.pdbx_strand_id
1 'polypeptide(L)'
;KKYYLGARQTIKMIHNAGGIAILAHPKSKTSEFSYSEKHLRQLLKLKFDGIEVYSSGNTREEIAKLKRLAKKFNILTSAGSDYHGYDDQFPLGICNAGKYVEGKMCKKLLIKLS
;
A
#
# COMPACT_ATOMS: atom_id res chain seq x y z
N LYS A 1 -13.29 -9.01 -21.72
CA LYS A 1 -13.24 -9.69 -20.39
C LYS A 1 -11.96 -9.23 -19.68
N LYS A 2 -12.02 -8.80 -18.41
CA LYS A 2 -10.81 -8.52 -17.63
C LYS A 2 -10.41 -9.79 -16.89
N TYR A 3 -9.13 -10.16 -16.96
CA TYR A 3 -8.57 -11.30 -16.25
C TYR A 3 -7.67 -10.79 -15.13
N TYR A 4 -7.96 -11.19 -13.89
CA TYR A 4 -7.18 -10.82 -12.71
C TYR A 4 -6.49 -12.06 -12.16
N LEU A 5 -5.20 -11.93 -11.85
CA LEU A 5 -4.46 -12.98 -11.15
C LEU A 5 -4.88 -13.02 -9.68
N GLY A 6 -4.94 -14.23 -9.12
CA GLY A 6 -5.22 -14.39 -7.69
C GLY A 6 -4.04 -13.90 -6.85
N ALA A 7 -4.33 -13.28 -5.70
CA ALA A 7 -3.31 -12.65 -4.85
C ALA A 7 -2.10 -13.55 -4.53
N ARG A 8 -2.33 -14.84 -4.20
CA ARG A 8 -1.23 -15.80 -3.93
C ARG A 8 -0.31 -16.00 -5.15
N GLN A 9 -0.91 -16.09 -6.34
CA GLN A 9 -0.19 -16.25 -7.59
C GLN A 9 0.62 -14.99 -7.90
N THR A 10 0.00 -13.81 -7.78
CA THR A 10 0.66 -12.52 -7.97
C THR A 10 1.86 -12.34 -7.04
N ILE A 11 1.68 -12.63 -5.74
CA ILE A 11 2.78 -12.57 -4.75
C ILE A 11 3.93 -13.48 -5.17
N LYS A 12 3.63 -14.76 -5.50
CA LYS A 12 4.63 -15.72 -5.94
C LYS A 12 5.37 -15.24 -7.19
N MET A 13 4.67 -14.66 -8.16
CA MET A 13 5.28 -14.13 -9.38
C MET A 13 6.22 -12.96 -9.10
N ILE A 14 5.82 -12.01 -8.25
CA ILE A 14 6.68 -10.88 -7.84
C ILE A 14 7.95 -11.41 -7.16
N HIS A 15 7.80 -12.34 -6.21
CA HIS A 15 8.93 -12.93 -5.50
C HIS A 15 9.87 -13.73 -6.41
N ASN A 16 9.31 -14.50 -7.34
CA ASN A 16 10.11 -15.26 -8.32
C ASN A 16 10.92 -14.34 -9.25
N ALA A 17 10.46 -13.12 -9.46
CA ALA A 17 11.20 -12.08 -10.20
C ALA A 17 12.22 -11.33 -9.33
N GLY A 18 12.41 -11.73 -8.05
CA GLY A 18 13.29 -11.05 -7.09
C GLY A 18 12.70 -9.78 -6.49
N GLY A 19 11.42 -9.50 -6.73
CA GLY A 19 10.75 -8.29 -6.28
C GLY A 19 10.17 -8.38 -4.87
N ILE A 20 9.67 -7.23 -4.40
CA ILE A 20 8.98 -7.07 -3.11
C ILE A 20 7.49 -6.89 -3.36
N ALA A 21 6.64 -7.72 -2.74
CA ALA A 21 5.20 -7.66 -2.95
C ALA A 21 4.55 -6.66 -1.97
N ILE A 22 3.98 -5.58 -2.50
CA ILE A 22 3.32 -4.52 -1.72
C ILE A 22 1.82 -4.49 -2.03
N LEU A 23 0.98 -4.52 -0.99
CA LEU A 23 -0.45 -4.29 -1.11
C LEU A 23 -0.72 -2.79 -1.30
N ALA A 24 -1.03 -2.39 -2.53
CA ALA A 24 -1.32 -1.00 -2.89
C ALA A 24 -2.69 -0.52 -2.36
N HIS A 25 -2.74 0.77 -1.99
CA HIS A 25 -3.91 1.56 -1.56
C HIS A 25 -5.09 0.73 -1.02
N PRO A 26 -4.92 0.05 0.14
CA PRO A 26 -5.97 -0.81 0.70
C PRO A 26 -7.23 -0.04 1.10
N LYS A 27 -7.09 1.27 1.30
CA LYS A 27 -8.15 2.26 1.31
C LYS A 27 -8.03 3.02 -0.01
N SER A 28 -8.92 2.72 -0.93
CA SER A 28 -8.95 3.33 -2.26
C SER A 28 -9.74 4.63 -2.21
N LYS A 29 -9.48 5.54 -3.16
CA LYS A 29 -10.23 6.79 -3.36
C LYS A 29 -11.74 6.56 -3.45
N THR A 30 -12.14 5.39 -3.94
CA THR A 30 -13.54 4.97 -4.06
C THR A 30 -13.84 3.82 -3.10
N SER A 31 -14.98 3.89 -2.42
CA SER A 31 -15.43 2.90 -1.44
C SER A 31 -15.56 1.49 -2.03
N GLU A 32 -15.92 1.37 -3.31
CA GLU A 32 -16.07 0.10 -4.02
C GLU A 32 -14.77 -0.72 -4.10
N PHE A 33 -13.62 -0.04 -4.14
CA PHE A 33 -12.30 -0.67 -4.23
C PHE A 33 -11.55 -0.66 -2.89
N SER A 34 -12.20 -0.19 -1.82
CA SER A 34 -11.62 -0.20 -0.48
C SER A 34 -11.80 -1.56 0.18
N TYR A 35 -10.72 -2.08 0.76
CA TYR A 35 -10.80 -3.31 1.53
C TYR A 35 -11.58 -3.09 2.83
N SER A 36 -12.57 -3.97 3.05
CA SER A 36 -13.12 -4.18 4.38
C SER A 36 -12.01 -4.67 5.31
N GLU A 37 -12.15 -4.40 6.61
CA GLU A 37 -11.17 -4.88 7.58
C GLU A 37 -11.07 -6.41 7.58
N LYS A 38 -12.19 -7.11 7.32
CA LYS A 38 -12.22 -8.57 7.17
C LYS A 38 -11.36 -9.05 6.00
N HIS A 39 -11.51 -8.44 4.82
CA HIS A 39 -10.71 -8.80 3.64
C HIS A 39 -9.24 -8.48 3.84
N LEU A 40 -8.92 -7.31 4.40
CA LEU A 40 -7.53 -6.94 4.69
C LEU A 40 -6.88 -7.95 5.64
N ARG A 41 -7.59 -8.39 6.69
CA ARG A 41 -7.12 -9.42 7.62
C ARG A 41 -6.93 -10.78 6.96
N GLN A 42 -7.74 -11.14 5.96
CA GLN A 42 -7.54 -12.36 5.18
C GLN A 42 -6.30 -12.26 4.30
N LEU A 43 -6.10 -11.13 3.63
CA LEU A 43 -4.90 -10.88 2.83
C LEU A 43 -3.65 -10.91 3.70
N LEU A 44 -3.66 -10.32 4.89
CA LEU A 44 -2.53 -10.31 5.83
C LEU A 44 -2.08 -11.71 6.29
N LYS A 45 -2.84 -12.78 5.98
CA LYS A 45 -2.41 -14.18 6.17
C LYS A 45 -1.53 -14.70 5.02
N LEU A 46 -1.46 -13.96 3.91
CA LEU A 46 -0.58 -14.22 2.79
C LEU A 46 0.82 -13.65 3.07
N LYS A 47 1.84 -14.22 2.42
CA LYS A 47 3.24 -13.81 2.60
C LYS A 47 3.64 -12.71 1.63
N PHE A 48 3.01 -11.54 1.69
CA PHE A 48 3.52 -10.34 1.00
C PHE A 48 4.35 -9.49 1.96
N ASP A 49 5.18 -8.59 1.43
CA ASP A 49 6.22 -7.91 2.20
C ASP A 49 5.76 -6.61 2.84
N GLY A 50 4.81 -5.90 2.23
CA GLY A 50 4.43 -4.58 2.71
C GLY A 50 3.05 -4.11 2.28
N ILE A 51 2.66 -2.97 2.85
CA ILE A 51 1.37 -2.33 2.62
C ILE A 51 1.57 -0.84 2.38
N GLU A 52 0.82 -0.29 1.43
CA GLU A 52 0.80 1.15 1.20
C GLU A 52 0.00 1.82 2.31
N VAL A 53 0.74 2.54 3.15
CA VAL A 53 0.19 3.28 4.29
C VAL A 53 -0.17 4.69 3.87
N TYR A 54 0.71 5.31 3.09
CA TYR A 54 0.59 6.68 2.65
C TYR A 54 0.11 6.68 1.21
N SER A 55 -1.18 6.88 1.02
CA SER A 55 -1.82 7.02 -0.28
C SER A 55 -2.61 8.33 -0.29
N SER A 56 -2.76 8.91 -1.47
CA SER A 56 -3.38 10.21 -1.67
C SER A 56 -4.82 10.27 -1.14
N GLY A 57 -5.57 9.17 -1.20
CA GLY A 57 -6.94 9.07 -0.67
C GLY A 57 -7.08 8.81 0.83
N ASN A 58 -5.99 8.55 1.57
CA ASN A 58 -6.09 8.12 2.98
C ASN A 58 -6.26 9.30 3.94
N THR A 59 -7.20 9.16 4.88
CA THR A 59 -7.27 10.09 6.02
C THR A 59 -6.17 9.81 7.05
N ARG A 60 -5.97 10.73 8.01
CA ARG A 60 -4.99 10.54 9.10
C ARG A 60 -5.33 9.31 9.96
N GLU A 61 -6.60 9.06 10.19
CA GLU A 61 -7.11 7.92 10.94
C GLU A 61 -6.84 6.60 10.21
N GLU A 62 -7.01 6.59 8.89
CA GLU A 62 -6.72 5.44 8.04
C GLU A 62 -5.22 5.15 7.98
N ILE A 63 -4.38 6.18 7.79
CA ILE A 63 -2.92 6.08 7.88
C ILE A 63 -2.53 5.48 9.24
N ALA A 64 -3.07 5.99 10.34
CA ALA A 64 -2.77 5.47 11.68
C ALA A 64 -3.19 4.00 11.84
N LYS A 65 -4.36 3.62 11.31
CA LYS A 65 -4.85 2.24 11.31
C LYS A 65 -3.95 1.31 10.51
N LEU A 66 -3.52 1.71 9.31
CA LEU A 66 -2.63 0.93 8.46
C LEU A 66 -1.24 0.79 9.08
N LYS A 67 -0.68 1.84 9.69
CA LYS A 67 0.58 1.76 10.45
C LYS A 67 0.49 0.76 11.60
N ARG A 68 -0.63 0.76 12.34
CA ARG A 68 -0.85 -0.19 13.43
C ARG A 68 -0.92 -1.63 12.92
N LEU A 69 -1.58 -1.86 11.78
CA LEU A 69 -1.62 -3.18 11.13
C LEU A 69 -0.22 -3.58 10.65
N ALA A 70 0.50 -2.70 9.96
CA ALA A 70 1.86 -2.98 9.49
C ALA A 70 2.79 -3.38 10.65
N LYS A 71 2.72 -2.64 11.77
CA LYS A 71 3.46 -2.98 13.00
C LYS A 71 3.03 -4.33 13.57
N LYS A 72 1.72 -4.59 13.68
CA LYS A 72 1.18 -5.83 14.26
C LYS A 72 1.58 -7.09 13.47
N PHE A 73 1.58 -7.00 12.14
CA PHE A 73 1.89 -8.11 11.25
C PHE A 73 3.36 -8.14 10.79
N ASN A 74 4.18 -7.22 11.31
CA ASN A 74 5.60 -7.06 10.96
C ASN A 74 5.86 -6.99 9.44
N ILE A 75 5.02 -6.23 8.73
CA ILE A 75 5.19 -5.96 7.29
C ILE A 75 5.69 -4.53 7.06
N LEU A 76 6.31 -4.31 5.91
CA LEU A 76 6.86 -3.04 5.49
C LEU A 76 5.77 -2.01 5.19
N THR A 77 6.14 -0.74 5.22
CA THR A 77 5.27 0.38 4.86
C THR A 77 5.78 1.05 3.59
N SER A 78 4.91 1.26 2.60
CA SER A 78 5.20 2.03 1.38
C SER A 78 4.34 3.30 1.29
N ALA A 79 4.61 4.07 0.24
CA ALA A 79 3.93 5.32 -0.10
C ALA A 79 3.82 5.48 -1.62
N GLY A 80 2.74 6.10 -2.08
CA GLY A 80 2.50 6.40 -3.49
C GLY A 80 1.38 7.43 -3.65
N SER A 81 1.56 8.43 -4.52
CA SER A 81 0.51 9.42 -4.82
C SER A 81 -0.56 8.88 -5.77
N ASP A 82 -0.23 7.83 -6.52
CA ASP A 82 -1.10 7.27 -7.57
C ASP A 82 -1.53 8.36 -8.58
N TYR A 83 -0.54 9.18 -8.99
CA TYR A 83 -0.76 10.33 -9.86
C TYR A 83 -0.87 9.91 -11.32
N HIS A 84 -1.92 10.36 -11.99
CA HIS A 84 -2.25 9.99 -13.37
C HIS A 84 -2.09 11.15 -14.38
N GLY A 85 -1.49 12.27 -13.97
CA GLY A 85 -1.16 13.39 -14.88
C GLY A 85 -2.14 14.56 -14.93
N TYR A 86 -3.33 14.43 -14.31
CA TYR A 86 -4.42 15.43 -14.45
C TYR A 86 -5.16 15.72 -13.14
N ASP A 87 -4.72 15.13 -12.02
CA ASP A 87 -5.44 15.15 -10.75
C ASP A 87 -4.87 16.23 -9.83
N ASP A 88 -5.48 17.41 -9.86
CA ASP A 88 -5.10 18.55 -8.99
C ASP A 88 -5.44 18.29 -7.52
N GLN A 89 -6.38 17.39 -7.25
CA GLN A 89 -6.75 17.00 -5.88
C GLN A 89 -5.69 16.09 -5.25
N PHE A 90 -5.01 15.29 -6.07
CA PHE A 90 -4.00 14.34 -5.65
C PHE A 90 -2.68 14.50 -6.44
N PRO A 91 -1.95 15.61 -6.23
CA PRO A 91 -0.76 15.93 -7.00
C PRO A 91 0.39 14.96 -6.75
N LEU A 92 1.32 14.91 -7.70
CA LEU A 92 2.51 14.06 -7.65
C LEU A 92 3.28 14.24 -6.34
N GLY A 93 3.54 13.13 -5.64
CA GLY A 93 4.32 13.10 -4.40
C GLY A 93 3.54 13.40 -3.12
N ILE A 94 2.28 13.87 -3.20
CA ILE A 94 1.45 14.15 -2.03
C ILE A 94 0.57 12.94 -1.69
N CYS A 95 0.89 12.26 -0.58
CA CYS A 95 0.22 11.01 -0.17
C CYS A 95 0.14 10.79 1.35
N ASN A 96 0.46 11.81 2.15
CA ASN A 96 0.39 11.77 3.60
C ASN A 96 -0.60 12.82 4.13
N ALA A 97 -1.88 12.65 3.79
CA ALA A 97 -2.96 13.57 4.16
C ALA A 97 -2.62 15.04 3.81
N GLY A 98 -2.31 15.28 2.53
CA GLY A 98 -1.95 16.60 2.00
C GLY A 98 -0.47 16.98 2.16
N LYS A 99 0.41 16.03 2.51
CA LYS A 99 1.86 16.25 2.65
C LYS A 99 2.68 15.23 1.87
N TYR A 100 3.96 15.58 1.66
CA TYR A 100 4.98 14.64 1.20
C TYR A 100 5.26 13.55 2.24
N VAL A 101 5.79 12.42 1.75
CA VAL A 101 6.35 11.36 2.59
C VAL A 101 7.86 11.48 2.58
N GLU A 102 8.46 11.55 3.77
CA GLU A 102 9.92 11.54 3.91
C GLU A 102 10.44 10.09 3.89
N GLY A 103 11.64 9.86 3.36
CA GLY A 103 12.23 8.51 3.27
C GLY A 103 12.29 7.79 4.63
N LYS A 104 12.51 8.53 5.73
CA LYS A 104 12.50 7.98 7.10
C LYS A 104 11.19 7.27 7.48
N MET A 105 10.07 7.67 6.86
CA MET A 105 8.74 7.10 7.12
C MET A 105 8.57 5.70 6.52
N CYS A 106 9.37 5.37 5.50
CA CYS A 106 9.42 4.07 4.83
C CYS A 106 10.82 3.43 4.96
N LYS A 107 11.60 3.79 5.99
CA LYS A 107 13.01 3.40 6.15
C LYS A 107 13.28 1.90 5.99
N LYS A 108 12.43 1.05 6.57
CA LYS A 108 12.59 -0.41 6.49
C LYS A 108 12.47 -0.93 5.05
N LEU A 109 11.59 -0.33 4.25
CA LEU A 109 11.43 -0.69 2.84
C LEU A 109 12.65 -0.23 2.04
N LEU A 110 13.11 1.01 2.26
CA LEU A 110 14.30 1.55 1.58
C LEU A 110 15.55 0.70 1.86
N ILE A 111 15.75 0.29 3.12
CA ILE A 111 16.85 -0.62 3.50
C ILE A 111 16.74 -1.96 2.77
N LYS A 112 15.53 -2.50 2.59
CA LYS A 112 15.33 -3.79 1.91
C LYS A 112 15.45 -3.69 0.38
N LEU A 113 15.33 -2.49 -0.18
CA LEU A 113 15.55 -2.21 -1.60
C LEU A 113 17.01 -1.85 -1.93
N SER A 114 17.84 -1.61 -0.92
CA SER A 114 19.28 -1.32 -1.08
C SER A 114 20.07 -2.63 -1.16
#